data_AF-A0A1E5GIS0-F1
#
_entry.id   AF-A0A1E5GIS0-F1
#
_cell.length_a   1.000
_cell.length_b   1.000
_cell.length_c   1.000
_cell.angle_alpha   90.00
_cell.angle_beta   90.00
_cell.angle_gamma   90.00
#
_symmetry.space_group_name_H-M   'P 1'
#
loop_
_entity.id
_entity.type
_entity.pdbx_description
1 polymer ?
#
loop_
_entity_poly.entity_id
_entity_poly.type
_entity_poly.pdbx_seq_one_letter_code
_entity_poly.pdbx_strand_id
1 'polypeptide(L)'
;MAIKSDLTGASQKATALKNATDRLIQQSNINSDTQTTVLGNDNAQEAITTAQETATKIAQAIFAASSNLQSVAKDFEALDQTVANTIFKPLGGLGK
;
A
#
# COMPACT_ATOMS: atom_id res chain seq x y z
N MET A 1 16.88 2.10 24.50
CA MET A 1 15.80 2.49 23.57
C MET A 1 15.44 1.25 22.77
N ALA A 2 14.22 0.74 22.89
CA ALA A 2 13.73 -0.31 22.00
C ALA A 2 12.83 0.36 20.95
N ILE A 3 13.18 0.22 19.67
CA ILE A 3 12.24 0.51 18.58
C ILE A 3 11.26 -0.67 18.59
N LYS A 4 10.06 -0.46 19.12
CA LYS A 4 9.02 -1.49 19.17
C LYS A 4 8.18 -1.40 17.90
N SER A 5 8.03 -2.51 17.17
CA SER A 5 7.18 -2.54 15.99
C SER A 5 5.69 -2.34 16.35
N ASP A 6 4.98 -1.51 15.58
CA ASP A 6 3.50 -1.47 15.58
C ASP A 6 2.96 -2.15 14.32
N LEU A 7 3.07 -3.48 14.29
CA LEU A 7 2.59 -4.28 13.16
C LEU A 7 1.08 -4.11 12.92
N THR A 8 0.31 -3.92 13.99
CA THR A 8 -1.15 -3.75 13.89
C THR A 8 -1.49 -2.44 13.19
N GLY A 9 -0.89 -1.32 13.63
CA GLY A 9 -1.08 -0.02 13.00
C GLY A 9 -0.56 0.02 11.56
N ALA A 10 0.60 -0.60 11.29
CA ALA A 10 1.15 -0.71 9.94
C ALA A 10 0.23 -1.51 8.99
N SER A 11 -0.25 -2.67 9.44
CA SER A 11 -1.14 -3.54 8.65
C SER A 11 -2.49 -2.89 8.38
N GLN A 12 -3.05 -2.17 9.35
CA GLN A 12 -4.29 -1.40 9.16
C GLN A 12 -4.12 -0.30 8.11
N LYS A 13 -3.03 0.48 8.20
CA LYS A 13 -2.73 1.54 7.23
C LYS A 13 -2.47 0.98 5.84
N ALA A 14 -1.71 -0.11 5.71
CA ALA A 14 -1.46 -0.78 4.44
C ALA A 14 -2.76 -1.29 3.81
N THR A 15 -3.67 -1.86 4.62
CA THR A 15 -4.99 -2.30 4.15
C THR A 15 -5.87 -1.13 3.71
N ALA A 16 -5.88 -0.04 4.47
CA ALA A 16 -6.63 1.17 4.10
C ALA A 16 -6.11 1.78 2.79
N LEU A 17 -4.79 1.81 2.61
CA LEU A 17 -4.16 2.26 1.38
C LEU A 17 -4.49 1.33 0.20
N LYS A 18 -4.43 0.02 0.38
CA LYS A 18 -4.88 -0.95 -0.63
C LYS A 18 -6.33 -0.67 -1.06
N ASN A 19 -7.25 -0.52 -0.11
CA ASN A 19 -8.65 -0.26 -0.42
C ASN A 19 -8.88 1.09 -1.11
N ALA A 20 -8.13 2.13 -0.73
CA ALA A 20 -8.18 3.43 -1.39
C ALA A 20 -7.65 3.34 -2.83
N THR A 21 -6.58 2.58 -3.04
CA THR A 21 -6.05 2.23 -4.35
C THR A 21 -7.09 1.48 -5.19
N ASP A 22 -7.72 0.43 -4.66
CA ASP A 22 -8.74 -0.35 -5.38
C ASP A 22 -9.91 0.54 -5.87
N ARG A 23 -10.27 1.56 -5.10
CA ARG A 23 -11.27 2.57 -5.50
C ARG A 23 -10.78 3.52 -6.60
N LEU A 24 -9.48 3.84 -6.61
CA LEU A 24 -8.86 4.72 -7.60
C LEU A 24 -8.80 4.08 -8.99
N ILE A 25 -8.55 2.77 -9.05
CA ILE A 25 -8.53 1.98 -10.29
C ILE A 25 -9.91 1.45 -10.70
N GLN A 26 -10.96 1.67 -9.90
CA GLN A 26 -12.31 1.27 -10.26
C GLN A 26 -12.82 2.16 -11.41
N GLN A 27 -12.55 1.73 -12.65
CA GLN A 27 -12.95 2.44 -13.85
C GLN A 27 -14.48 2.47 -13.94
N SER A 28 -15.03 3.67 -14.11
CA SER A 28 -16.39 3.82 -14.62
C SER A 28 -16.40 3.38 -16.08
N ASN A 29 -17.46 2.73 -16.56
CA ASN A 29 -17.62 2.45 -17.99
C ASN A 29 -17.73 3.79 -18.72
N ILE A 30 -16.69 4.17 -19.45
CA ILE A 30 -16.66 5.38 -20.25
C ILE A 30 -17.12 5.02 -21.65
N ASN A 31 -18.23 5.62 -22.07
CA ASN A 31 -18.70 5.52 -23.44
C ASN A 31 -18.01 6.60 -24.27
N SER A 32 -17.12 6.18 -25.17
CA SER A 32 -16.48 7.06 -26.14
C SER A 32 -17.37 7.26 -27.36
N ASP A 33 -17.61 8.51 -27.73
CA ASP A 33 -18.22 8.84 -29.03
C ASP A 33 -17.13 8.82 -30.11
N THR A 34 -17.21 7.81 -30.98
CA THR A 34 -16.32 7.63 -32.14
C THR A 34 -17.00 7.98 -33.47
N GLN A 35 -18.26 8.44 -33.44
CA GLN A 35 -19.04 8.74 -34.64
C GLN A 35 -18.80 10.16 -35.17
N THR A 36 -18.25 11.05 -34.34
CA THR A 36 -17.87 12.40 -34.77
C THR A 36 -16.36 12.60 -34.71
N THR A 37 -15.82 13.37 -35.66
CA THR A 37 -14.39 13.73 -35.75
C THR A 37 -14.14 15.14 -35.22
N VAL A 38 -15.01 15.63 -34.33
CA VAL A 38 -14.80 16.93 -33.70
C VAL A 38 -13.56 16.80 -32.83
N LEU A 39 -12.54 17.64 -33.03
CA LEU A 39 -11.27 17.59 -32.29
C LEU A 39 -11.45 17.50 -30.76
N GLY A 40 -12.55 18.04 -30.23
CA GLY A 40 -12.91 17.92 -28.81
C GLY A 40 -13.13 16.47 -28.34
N ASN A 41 -13.65 15.58 -29.18
CA ASN A 41 -13.88 14.17 -28.84
C ASN A 41 -12.55 13.40 -28.72
N ASP A 42 -11.64 13.61 -29.66
CA ASP A 42 -10.31 12.99 -29.62
C ASP A 42 -9.52 13.48 -28.39
N ASN A 43 -9.54 14.80 -28.14
CA ASN A 43 -8.93 15.40 -26.95
C ASN A 43 -9.52 14.83 -25.65
N ALA A 44 -10.84 14.63 -25.60
CA ALA A 44 -11.51 14.06 -24.43
C ALA A 44 -11.09 12.60 -24.21
N GLN A 45 -11.02 11.78 -25.28
CA GLN A 45 -10.55 10.39 -25.19
C GLN A 45 -9.09 10.29 -24.72
N GLU A 46 -8.21 11.15 -25.25
CA GLU A 46 -6.80 11.20 -24.85
C GLU A 46 -6.66 11.60 -23.36
N ALA A 47 -7.39 12.64 -22.94
CA ALA A 47 -7.39 13.09 -21.56
C ALA A 47 -7.90 12.01 -20.59
N ILE A 48 -8.97 11.31 -20.98
CA ILE A 48 -9.52 10.19 -20.21
C ILE A 48 -8.51 9.06 -20.08
N THR A 49 -7.89 8.65 -21.19
CA THR A 49 -6.87 7.60 -21.21
C THR A 49 -5.70 7.96 -20.31
N THR A 50 -5.20 9.19 -20.44
CA THR A 50 -4.11 9.72 -19.61
C THR A 50 -4.48 9.72 -18.12
N ALA A 51 -5.71 10.13 -17.78
CA ALA A 51 -6.19 10.12 -16.41
C ALA A 51 -6.25 8.69 -15.82
N GLN A 52 -6.72 7.72 -16.60
CA GLN A 52 -6.80 6.31 -16.19
C GLN A 52 -5.41 5.68 -16.00
N GLU A 53 -4.48 5.96 -16.92
CA GLU A 53 -3.09 5.50 -16.78
C GLU A 53 -2.43 6.11 -15.55
N THR A 54 -2.67 7.40 -15.31
CA THR A 54 -2.12 8.12 -14.16
C THR A 54 -2.68 7.54 -12.85
N ALA A 55 -3.99 7.33 -12.79
CA ALA A 55 -4.65 6.69 -11.66
C ALA A 55 -4.06 5.29 -11.39
N THR A 56 -3.81 4.51 -12.44
CA THR A 56 -3.19 3.18 -12.35
C THR A 56 -1.75 3.24 -11.82
N LYS A 57 -0.93 4.19 -12.30
CA LYS A 57 0.44 4.37 -11.83
C LYS A 57 0.49 4.78 -10.35
N ILE A 58 -0.38 5.70 -9.94
CA ILE A 58 -0.51 6.12 -8.54
C ILE A 58 -0.94 4.94 -7.66
N ALA A 59 -1.96 4.20 -8.11
CA ALA A 59 -2.45 2.99 -7.46
C ALA A 59 -1.31 1.98 -7.20
N GLN A 60 -0.52 1.67 -8.23
CA GLN A 60 0.61 0.75 -8.13
C GLN A 60 1.69 1.24 -7.17
N ALA A 61 2.04 2.53 -7.21
CA ALA A 61 3.03 3.11 -6.31
C ALA A 61 2.58 3.03 -4.84
N ILE A 62 1.31 3.36 -4.57
CA ILE A 62 0.74 3.28 -3.23
C ILE A 62 0.68 1.83 -2.75
N PHE A 63 0.32 0.89 -3.62
CA PHE A 63 0.29 -0.53 -3.29
C PHE A 63 1.69 -1.04 -2.91
N ALA A 64 2.72 -0.72 -3.71
CA ALA A 64 4.10 -1.08 -3.42
C ALA A 64 4.59 -0.49 -2.09
N ALA A 65 4.33 0.80 -1.85
CA ALA A 65 4.69 1.44 -0.59
C ALA A 65 4.00 0.78 0.62
N SER A 66 2.72 0.44 0.48
CA SER A 66 1.93 -0.22 1.53
C SER A 66 2.45 -1.62 1.85
N SER A 67 2.80 -2.39 0.82
CA SER A 67 3.41 -3.72 0.97
C SER A 67 4.76 -3.62 1.68
N ASN A 68 5.59 -2.64 1.31
CA ASN A 68 6.89 -2.42 1.95
C ASN A 68 6.75 -2.06 3.42
N LEU A 69 5.80 -1.17 3.78
CA LEU A 69 5.51 -0.81 5.16
C LEU A 69 5.09 -2.03 5.99
N GLN A 70 4.22 -2.88 5.45
CA GLN A 70 3.80 -4.11 6.13
C GLN A 70 4.99 -5.08 6.33
N SER A 71 5.83 -5.24 5.31
CA SER A 71 7.01 -6.11 5.39
C SER A 71 7.98 -5.64 6.47
N VAL A 72 8.34 -4.36 6.46
CA VAL A 72 9.28 -3.78 7.44
C VAL A 72 8.72 -3.91 8.86
N ALA A 73 7.43 -3.66 9.06
CA ALA A 73 6.81 -3.84 10.37
C ALA A 73 6.88 -5.29 10.87
N LYS A 74 6.71 -6.26 9.97
CA LYS A 74 6.85 -7.69 10.28
C LYS A 74 8.29 -8.05 10.64
N ASP A 75 9.27 -7.52 9.92
CA ASP A 75 10.68 -7.77 10.19
C ASP A 75 11.11 -7.20 11.55
N PHE A 76 10.64 -6.00 11.91
CA PHE A 76 10.87 -5.43 13.25
C PHE A 76 10.20 -6.26 14.35
N GLU A 77 8.99 -6.79 14.14
CA GLU A 77 8.34 -7.66 15.13
C GLU A 77 9.12 -8.98 15.34
N ALA A 78 9.59 -9.59 14.25
CA ALA A 78 10.41 -10.79 14.33
C ALA A 78 11.72 -10.54 15.09
N LEU A 79 12.34 -9.37 14.88
CA LEU A 79 13.52 -8.95 15.65
C LEU A 79 13.19 -8.75 17.13
N ASP A 80 12.09 -8.07 17.45
CA ASP A 80 11.62 -7.85 18.83
C ASP A 80 11.41 -9.20 19.57
N GLN A 81 10.78 -10.17 18.90
CA GLN A 81 10.58 -11.52 19.46
C GLN A 81 11.91 -12.26 19.66
N THR A 82 12.85 -12.14 18.73
CA THR A 82 14.17 -12.77 18.82
C THR A 82 14.97 -12.20 20.00
N VAL A 83 14.98 -10.87 20.15
CA VAL A 83 15.64 -10.19 21.26
C VAL A 83 15.02 -10.58 22.60
N ALA A 84 13.68 -10.59 22.68
CA ALA A 84 12.97 -11.01 23.89
C ALA A 84 13.33 -12.46 24.31
N ASN A 85 13.36 -13.38 23.34
CA ASN A 85 13.66 -14.79 23.60
C ASN A 85 15.14 -15.07 23.89
N THR A 86 16.06 -14.30 23.30
CA THR A 86 17.51 -14.58 23.38
C THR A 86 18.19 -13.83 24.52
N ILE A 87 17.78 -12.59 24.79
CA ILE A 87 18.46 -11.72 25.77
C ILE A 87 17.74 -11.73 27.12
N PHE A 88 16.41 -11.65 27.13
CA PHE A 88 15.66 -11.44 28.37
C PHE A 88 15.17 -12.74 29.02
N LYS A 89 14.85 -13.77 28.23
CA LYS A 89 14.37 -15.07 28.75
C LYS A 89 15.42 -15.85 29.58
N PRO A 90 16.73 -15.86 29.25
CA PRO A 90 17.73 -16.56 30.07
C PRO A 90 18.02 -15.89 31.42
N LEU A 91 17.83 -14.56 31.51
CA LEU A 91 18.12 -13.79 32.73
C LEU A 91 17.08 -13.97 33.83
N GLY A 92 15.83 -14.34 33.49
CA GLY A 92 14.78 -14.62 34.46
C GLY A 92 14.89 -15.99 35.15
N GLY A 93 15.76 -16.89 34.64
CA GLY A 93 15.96 -18.23 35.18
C GLY A 93 17.08 -18.36 36.23
N LEU A 94 17.91 -17.33 36.41
CA LEU A 94 19.04 -17.30 37.35
C LEU A 94 18.70 -16.72 38.73
N GLY A 95 17.41 -16.45 38.98
CA GLY A 95 16.90 -15.82 40.22
C GLY A 95 16.18 -16.76 41.18
N LYS A 96 16.42 -18.08 41.11
CA LYS A 96 15.99 -19.05 42.13
C LYS A 96 17.17 -19.84 42.65
#